data_AF-A0A955Z1T6-F1
#
_entry.id   AF-A0A955Z1T6-F1
#
_cell.length_a   1.000
_cell.length_b   1.000
_cell.length_c   1.000
_cell.angle_alpha   90.00
_cell.angle_beta   90.00
_cell.angle_gamma   90.00
#
_symmetry.space_group_name_H-M   'P 1'
#
loop_
_entity.id
_entity.type
_entity.pdbx_description
1 polymer ?
#
loop_
_entity_poly.entity_id
_entity_poly.type
_entity_poly.pdbx_seq_one_letter_code
_entity_poly.pdbx_strand_id
1 'polypeptide(L)'
;MVGRRAVGLFATLALLAPVVAGCEMFAGESWEEAKRKAEEQRRPPTVGGARSTPGVTTAGTAATKTADETLAALGIIQGPGSCGAGKSCTMTCPAEKMGGLPCTHTCGAGSRCTSACETAGCRQTCAAGANCTFVCPGGKCIQTCGAGASCIFTCPTKNCVQRCASGASCTKT
;
A
#
# COMPACT_ATOMS: atom_id res chain seq x y z
N MET A 1 38.42 -46.07 46.32
CA MET A 1 39.46 -45.62 45.37
C MET A 1 39.18 -44.13 45.14
N VAL A 2 39.65 -43.14 45.90
CA VAL A 2 41.02 -42.66 46.23
C VAL A 2 41.94 -42.49 45.03
N GLY A 3 42.34 -41.22 44.78
CA GLY A 3 43.45 -40.77 43.92
C GLY A 3 43.10 -39.53 43.09
N ARG A 4 42.96 -38.30 43.63
CA ARG A 4 44.00 -37.31 44.03
C ARG A 4 45.06 -37.06 42.95
N ARG A 5 45.06 -35.89 42.27
CA ARG A 5 45.88 -34.66 42.52
C ARG A 5 46.79 -34.45 41.27
N ALA A 6 47.22 -33.28 40.79
CA ALA A 6 47.33 -31.90 41.27
C ALA A 6 47.76 -31.05 40.03
N VAL A 7 47.21 -29.84 39.78
CA VAL A 7 47.69 -28.49 40.19
C VAL A 7 48.33 -27.70 39.03
N GLY A 8 47.91 -26.44 38.96
CA GLY A 8 48.48 -25.32 38.19
C GLY A 8 47.32 -24.38 37.83
N LEU A 9 46.84 -23.46 38.67
CA LEU A 9 47.47 -22.42 39.50
C LEU A 9 48.28 -21.38 38.70
N PHE A 10 47.58 -20.49 38.00
CA PHE A 10 47.91 -19.08 37.78
C PHE A 10 46.53 -18.41 37.52
N ALA A 11 45.83 -17.86 38.51
CA ALA A 11 46.12 -16.63 39.26
C ALA A 11 46.32 -15.41 38.35
N THR A 12 45.22 -14.81 37.90
CA THR A 12 45.13 -13.33 37.81
C THR A 12 43.68 -12.87 37.91
N LEU A 13 43.42 -12.30 39.08
CA LEU A 13 42.25 -11.51 39.47
C LEU A 13 42.22 -10.20 38.68
N ALA A 14 41.07 -9.82 38.13
CA ALA A 14 40.66 -8.42 37.90
C ALA A 14 39.13 -8.43 37.68
N LEU A 15 38.32 -8.20 38.74
CA LEU A 15 37.81 -6.89 39.19
C LEU A 15 36.92 -6.23 38.11
N LEU A 16 35.60 -6.32 38.27
CA LEU A 16 34.71 -5.25 38.79
C LEU A 16 34.54 -4.06 37.82
N ALA A 17 33.32 -3.88 37.32
CA ALA A 17 32.79 -2.65 36.70
C ALA A 17 32.70 -1.49 37.75
N PRO A 18 32.18 -0.27 37.45
CA PRO A 18 31.91 0.50 36.21
C PRO A 18 32.59 1.92 36.27
N VAL A 19 32.15 2.88 35.43
CA VAL A 19 32.17 4.37 35.58
C VAL A 19 32.84 5.16 34.43
N VAL A 20 31.98 5.76 33.59
CA VAL A 20 31.93 7.15 33.08
C VAL A 20 33.19 7.85 32.49
N ALA A 21 32.91 8.60 31.41
CA ALA A 21 33.59 9.80 30.91
C ALA A 21 34.65 9.62 29.82
N GLY A 22 34.25 9.99 28.60
CA GLY A 22 35.13 10.21 27.46
C GLY A 22 34.36 10.87 26.31
N CYS A 23 33.89 12.09 26.52
CA CYS A 23 33.42 12.97 25.45
C CYS A 23 34.61 13.37 24.59
N GLU A 24 34.81 12.73 23.44
CA GLU A 24 35.64 13.29 22.38
C GLU A 24 34.75 14.09 21.43
N MET A 25 34.93 15.40 21.53
CA MET A 25 34.28 16.43 20.75
C MET A 25 34.76 16.33 19.30
N PHE A 26 33.90 15.84 18.39
CA PHE A 26 34.04 16.18 16.97
C PHE A 26 33.47 17.57 16.74
N ALA A 27 34.39 18.54 16.75
CA ALA A 27 34.15 19.86 16.23
C ALA A 27 33.95 19.80 14.71
N GLY A 28 32.89 20.43 14.23
CA GLY A 28 32.92 21.07 12.91
C GLY A 28 32.05 20.48 11.80
N GLU A 29 30.77 20.21 12.02
CA GLU A 29 29.77 20.42 10.95
C GLU A 29 28.63 21.27 11.51
N SER A 30 28.58 22.51 11.04
CA SER A 30 27.65 23.55 11.50
C SER A 30 26.20 23.09 11.32
N TRP A 31 25.40 23.21 12.39
CA TRP A 31 23.97 22.94 12.36
C TRP A 31 23.21 23.77 11.30
N GLU A 32 23.80 24.87 10.83
CA GLU A 32 23.25 25.68 9.75
C GLU A 32 23.34 24.98 8.39
N GLU A 33 24.36 24.14 8.16
CA GLU A 33 24.52 23.37 6.92
C GLU A 33 23.51 22.22 6.83
N ALA A 34 23.16 21.63 7.97
CA ALA A 34 22.08 20.64 8.07
C ALA A 34 20.71 21.25 7.79
N LYS A 35 20.44 22.49 8.23
CA LYS A 35 19.18 23.19 7.91
C LYS A 35 19.09 23.60 6.44
N ARG A 36 20.19 24.06 5.83
CA ARG A 36 20.21 24.42 4.40
C ARG A 36 19.90 23.21 3.50
N LYS A 37 20.41 22.02 3.83
CA LYS A 37 20.11 20.79 3.08
C LYS A 37 18.65 20.33 3.25
N ALA A 38 18.02 20.60 4.39
CA ALA A 38 16.61 20.28 4.64
C ALA A 38 15.63 21.24 3.93
N GLU A 39 16.02 22.51 3.73
CA GLU A 39 15.20 23.50 3.03
C GLU A 39 15.22 23.29 1.50
N GLU A 40 16.36 22.89 0.92
CA GLU A 40 16.51 22.58 -0.51
C GLU A 40 15.57 21.44 -0.96
N GLN A 41 15.37 20.42 -0.11
CA GLN A 41 14.46 19.30 -0.38
C GLN A 41 12.97 19.66 -0.26
N ARG A 42 12.63 20.82 0.33
CA ARG A 42 11.25 21.30 0.47
C ARG A 42 10.80 22.21 -0.66
N ARG A 43 11.67 22.51 -1.63
CA ARG A 43 11.29 23.36 -2.76
C ARG A 43 10.37 22.57 -3.71
N PRO A 44 9.11 23.00 -3.92
CA PRO A 44 8.26 22.35 -4.91
C PRO A 44 8.87 22.54 -6.31
N PRO A 45 8.76 21.55 -7.21
CA PRO A 45 9.29 21.69 -8.56
C PRO A 45 8.61 22.88 -9.24
N THR A 46 9.44 23.80 -9.75
CA THR A 46 9.01 24.93 -10.57
C THR A 46 8.21 24.37 -11.75
N VAL A 47 6.90 24.59 -11.75
CA VAL A 47 6.01 24.19 -12.84
C VAL A 47 6.29 25.15 -14.01
N GLY A 48 7.32 24.82 -14.79
CA GLY A 48 7.56 25.45 -16.08
C GLY A 48 6.47 25.01 -17.04
N GLY A 49 5.61 25.96 -17.42
CA GLY A 49 4.54 25.71 -18.38
C GLY A 49 5.07 25.28 -19.74
N ALA A 50 4.45 24.26 -20.32
CA ALA A 50 4.56 23.97 -21.74
C ALA A 50 3.23 23.42 -22.28
N ARG A 51 2.54 24.35 -22.96
CA ARG A 51 1.75 24.23 -24.19
C ARG A 51 1.68 22.84 -24.86
N SER A 52 0.47 22.49 -25.27
CA SER A 52 0.02 21.28 -25.97
C SER A 52 0.80 20.81 -27.22
N THR A 53 0.88 19.47 -27.34
CA THR A 53 0.95 18.57 -28.55
C THR A 53 2.21 18.57 -29.44
N PRO A 54 2.43 17.53 -30.30
CA PRO A 54 2.43 16.07 -30.07
C PRO A 54 3.71 15.37 -30.66
N GLY A 55 4.04 14.13 -30.21
CA GLY A 55 4.77 13.15 -31.04
C GLY A 55 6.19 12.70 -30.61
N VAL A 56 6.28 11.39 -30.34
CA VAL A 56 7.33 10.42 -30.78
C VAL A 56 8.77 10.52 -30.20
N THR A 57 9.05 9.57 -29.29
CA THR A 57 10.21 8.63 -29.14
C THR A 57 11.67 9.15 -29.34
N THR A 58 12.73 8.78 -28.60
CA THR A 58 13.10 7.62 -27.76
C THR A 58 14.39 7.96 -26.96
N ALA A 59 14.74 7.08 -26.02
CA ALA A 59 16.02 6.91 -25.30
C ALA A 59 16.10 7.70 -23.98
N GLY A 60 16.24 7.07 -22.81
CA GLY A 60 16.65 5.71 -22.52
C GLY A 60 17.34 5.73 -21.16
N THR A 61 16.60 6.09 -20.12
CA THR A 61 17.03 5.87 -18.72
C THR A 61 16.21 4.70 -18.23
N ALA A 62 16.89 3.60 -17.89
CA ALA A 62 16.27 2.43 -17.29
C ALA A 62 15.62 2.85 -15.96
N ALA A 63 14.36 3.25 -16.05
CA ALA A 63 13.51 3.47 -14.92
C ALA A 63 13.22 2.10 -14.34
N THR A 64 13.79 1.82 -13.17
CA THR A 64 13.15 0.94 -12.20
C THR A 64 11.78 1.55 -11.92
N LYS A 65 10.79 1.24 -12.78
CA LYS A 65 9.38 1.49 -12.50
C LYS A 65 9.14 0.95 -11.11
N THR A 66 8.65 1.80 -10.22
CA THR A 66 8.22 1.34 -8.91
C THR A 66 7.24 0.19 -9.13
N ALA A 67 7.24 -0.80 -8.22
CA ALA A 67 6.37 -1.96 -8.35
C ALA A 67 4.90 -1.55 -8.58
N ASP A 68 4.50 -0.39 -8.05
CA ASP A 68 3.19 0.23 -8.22
C ASP A 68 2.88 0.64 -9.68
N GLU A 69 3.82 1.25 -10.40
CA GLU A 69 3.63 1.60 -11.83
C GLU A 69 3.54 0.37 -12.74
N THR A 70 4.27 -0.70 -12.38
CA THR A 70 4.21 -1.97 -13.11
C THR A 70 2.88 -2.67 -12.87
N LEU A 71 2.35 -2.61 -11.64
CA LEU A 71 1.03 -3.14 -11.29
C LEU A 71 -0.10 -2.36 -11.96
N ALA A 72 -0.02 -1.03 -12.00
CA ALA A 72 -1.00 -0.19 -12.68
C ALA A 72 -1.07 -0.49 -14.19
N ALA A 73 0.07 -0.77 -14.83
CA ALA A 73 0.13 -1.18 -16.24
C ALA A 73 -0.55 -2.55 -16.49
N LEU A 74 -0.63 -3.40 -15.46
CA LEU A 74 -1.35 -4.68 -15.48
C LEU A 74 -2.83 -4.55 -15.05
N GLY A 75 -3.30 -3.32 -14.80
CA GLY A 75 -4.65 -3.06 -14.30
C GLY A 75 -4.83 -3.37 -12.82
N ILE A 76 -3.75 -3.48 -12.06
CA ILE A 76 -3.77 -3.70 -10.61
C ILE A 76 -3.69 -2.36 -9.91
N ILE A 77 -4.69 -2.03 -9.08
CA ILE A 77 -4.80 -0.78 -8.32
C ILE A 77 -4.64 -1.13 -6.84
N GLN A 78 -3.67 -0.52 -6.16
CA GLN A 78 -3.49 -0.66 -4.72
C GLN A 78 -4.05 0.58 -4.02
N GLY A 79 -5.05 0.40 -3.16
CA GLY A 79 -5.77 1.49 -2.52
C GLY A 79 -7.01 1.96 -3.30
N PRO A 80 -7.65 3.05 -2.86
CA PRO A 80 -8.87 3.58 -3.49
C PRO A 80 -8.59 3.97 -4.94
N GLY A 81 -9.54 3.72 -5.83
CA GLY A 81 -9.34 4.00 -7.24
C GLY A 81 -10.50 3.58 -8.12
N SER A 82 -10.35 3.78 -9.43
CA SER A 82 -11.38 3.48 -10.40
C SER A 82 -10.86 2.69 -11.59
N CYS A 83 -11.67 1.73 -12.05
CA CYS A 83 -11.44 0.97 -13.28
C CYS A 83 -12.21 1.64 -14.43
N GLY A 84 -11.52 1.88 -15.54
CA GLY A 84 -12.13 2.46 -16.73
C GLY A 84 -13.22 1.57 -17.35
N ALA A 85 -14.12 2.17 -18.14
CA ALA A 85 -15.18 1.43 -18.83
C ALA A 85 -14.59 0.38 -19.79
N GLY A 86 -15.21 -0.81 -19.82
CA GLY A 86 -14.78 -1.94 -20.66
C GLY A 86 -13.40 -2.52 -20.34
N LYS A 87 -12.76 -2.10 -19.23
CA LYS A 87 -11.45 -2.61 -18.81
C LYS A 87 -11.60 -3.73 -17.79
N SER A 88 -10.53 -4.50 -17.63
CA SER A 88 -10.40 -5.49 -16.56
C SER A 88 -9.40 -4.94 -15.54
N CYS A 89 -9.82 -4.81 -14.28
CA CYS A 89 -8.96 -4.31 -13.21
C CYS A 89 -9.06 -5.16 -11.95
N THR A 90 -7.95 -5.28 -11.25
CA THR A 90 -7.86 -5.91 -9.94
C THR A 90 -7.53 -4.82 -8.93
N MET A 91 -8.43 -4.55 -8.00
CA MET A 91 -8.26 -3.52 -6.99
C MET A 91 -8.06 -4.18 -5.63
N THR A 92 -6.99 -3.82 -4.94
CA THR A 92 -6.65 -4.39 -3.64
C THR A 92 -6.47 -3.30 -2.61
N CYS A 93 -7.08 -3.48 -1.46
CA CYS A 93 -6.96 -2.60 -0.32
C CYS A 93 -6.37 -3.36 0.87
N PRO A 94 -5.04 -3.49 0.90
CA PRO A 94 -4.35 -4.16 2.00
C PRO A 94 -4.44 -3.31 3.25
N ALA A 95 -4.76 -3.94 4.38
CA ALA A 95 -4.98 -3.23 5.64
C ALA A 95 -3.72 -2.49 6.12
N GLU A 96 -2.56 -3.10 5.87
CA GLU A 96 -1.24 -2.62 6.29
C GLU A 96 -0.86 -1.30 5.62
N LYS A 97 -1.11 -1.18 4.30
CA LYS A 97 -0.81 0.05 3.55
C LYS A 97 -1.79 1.18 3.86
N MET A 98 -3.03 0.82 4.21
CA MET A 98 -4.10 1.78 4.46
C MET A 98 -4.20 2.19 5.94
N GLY A 99 -3.42 1.60 6.85
CA GLY A 99 -3.52 1.89 8.29
C GLY A 99 -4.92 1.64 8.87
N GLY A 100 -5.67 0.70 8.30
CA GLY A 100 -7.06 0.42 8.69
C GLY A 100 -8.14 1.32 8.08
N LEU A 101 -7.79 2.27 7.20
CA LEU A 101 -8.76 3.14 6.53
C LEU A 101 -9.61 2.36 5.48
N PRO A 102 -10.89 2.73 5.30
CA PRO A 102 -11.74 2.13 4.27
C PRO A 102 -11.35 2.63 2.88
N CYS A 103 -11.49 1.75 1.89
CA CYS A 103 -11.31 2.07 0.48
C CYS A 103 -12.61 2.25 -0.26
N THR A 104 -12.56 3.09 -1.30
CA THR A 104 -13.62 3.21 -2.29
C THR A 104 -13.10 2.79 -3.66
N HIS A 105 -13.81 1.87 -4.29
CA HIS A 105 -13.52 1.36 -5.62
C HIS A 105 -14.69 1.62 -6.55
N THR A 106 -14.41 2.11 -7.76
CA THR A 106 -15.44 2.37 -8.76
C THR A 106 -15.13 1.65 -10.06
N CYS A 107 -16.12 0.94 -10.59
CA CYS A 107 -16.01 0.18 -11.83
C CYS A 107 -16.83 0.85 -12.93
N GLY A 108 -16.16 1.22 -14.01
CA GLY A 108 -16.80 1.79 -15.19
C GLY A 108 -17.77 0.82 -15.87
N ALA A 109 -18.61 1.35 -16.76
CA ALA A 109 -19.63 0.54 -17.43
C ALA A 109 -18.99 -0.60 -18.25
N GLY A 110 -19.61 -1.78 -18.24
CA GLY A 110 -19.10 -2.95 -18.97
C GLY A 110 -17.72 -3.46 -18.53
N SER A 111 -17.15 -2.94 -17.45
CA SER A 111 -15.84 -3.37 -16.95
C SER A 111 -15.91 -4.71 -16.23
N ARG A 112 -14.75 -5.35 -16.04
CA ARG A 112 -14.57 -6.51 -15.17
C ARG A 112 -13.70 -6.11 -14.00
N CYS A 113 -14.28 -6.04 -12.81
CA CYS A 113 -13.59 -5.62 -11.61
C CYS A 113 -13.51 -6.73 -10.59
N THR A 114 -12.30 -6.97 -10.09
CA THR A 114 -12.11 -7.80 -8.91
C THR A 114 -11.57 -6.91 -7.81
N SER A 115 -12.34 -6.65 -6.76
CA SER A 115 -11.92 -5.87 -5.61
C SER A 115 -11.75 -6.75 -4.38
N ALA A 116 -10.67 -6.56 -3.64
CA ALA A 116 -10.48 -7.16 -2.32
C ALA A 116 -10.17 -6.05 -1.31
N CYS A 117 -10.91 -6.02 -0.21
CA CYS A 117 -10.67 -5.08 0.88
C CYS A 117 -10.53 -5.82 2.22
N GLU A 118 -9.34 -5.70 2.80
CA GLU A 118 -9.02 -6.31 4.09
C GLU A 118 -9.52 -5.48 5.27
N THR A 119 -9.76 -4.19 5.07
CA THR A 119 -10.28 -3.28 6.09
C THR A 119 -11.81 -3.32 6.18
N ALA A 120 -12.34 -2.83 7.30
CA ALA A 120 -13.78 -2.69 7.46
C ALA A 120 -14.31 -1.44 6.74
N GLY A 121 -15.55 -1.49 6.24
CA GLY A 121 -16.23 -0.28 5.75
C GLY A 121 -15.93 0.10 4.31
N CYS A 122 -15.25 -0.75 3.55
CA CYS A 122 -14.98 -0.50 2.14
C CYS A 122 -16.25 -0.44 1.28
N ARG A 123 -16.14 0.30 0.18
CA ARG A 123 -17.24 0.53 -0.75
C ARG A 123 -16.80 0.18 -2.17
N GLN A 124 -17.61 -0.62 -2.86
CA GLN A 124 -17.45 -0.86 -4.30
C GLN A 124 -18.71 -0.41 -5.03
N THR A 125 -18.54 0.40 -6.07
CA THR A 125 -19.61 0.83 -6.96
C THR A 125 -19.38 0.26 -8.35
N CYS A 126 -20.37 -0.44 -8.86
CA CYS A 126 -20.36 -1.06 -10.17
C CYS A 126 -21.33 -0.34 -11.08
N ALA A 127 -20.82 0.27 -12.16
CA ALA A 127 -21.65 0.91 -13.14
C ALA A 127 -22.49 -0.11 -13.93
N ALA A 128 -23.39 0.38 -14.78
CA ALA A 128 -24.28 -0.44 -15.57
C ALA A 128 -23.52 -1.46 -16.44
N GLY A 129 -24.05 -2.69 -16.50
CA GLY A 129 -23.47 -3.79 -17.29
C GLY A 129 -22.08 -4.27 -16.85
N ALA A 130 -21.53 -3.77 -15.73
CA ALA A 130 -20.24 -4.20 -15.23
C ALA A 130 -20.32 -5.60 -14.59
N ASN A 131 -19.21 -6.33 -14.60
CA ASN A 131 -19.04 -7.58 -13.87
C ASN A 131 -18.10 -7.33 -12.70
N CYS A 132 -18.63 -7.37 -11.49
CA CYS A 132 -17.92 -7.04 -10.28
C CYS A 132 -17.87 -8.20 -9.31
N THR A 133 -16.67 -8.50 -8.85
CA THR A 133 -16.42 -9.34 -7.69
C THR A 133 -15.88 -8.46 -6.57
N PHE A 134 -16.47 -8.55 -5.39
CA PHE A 134 -15.99 -7.86 -4.20
C PHE A 134 -15.80 -8.85 -3.06
N VAL A 135 -14.60 -8.88 -2.51
CA VAL A 135 -14.27 -9.68 -1.34
C VAL A 135 -13.97 -8.72 -0.19
N CYS A 136 -14.74 -8.80 0.89
CA CYS A 136 -14.54 -7.99 2.07
C CYS A 136 -14.53 -8.85 3.34
N PRO A 137 -13.37 -9.40 3.72
CA PRO A 137 -13.19 -10.06 5.01
C PRO A 137 -13.37 -9.10 6.20
N GLY A 138 -13.00 -7.81 6.08
CA GLY A 138 -13.04 -6.85 7.18
C GLY A 138 -14.45 -6.46 7.67
N GLY A 139 -15.48 -6.75 6.89
CA GLY A 139 -16.88 -6.51 7.25
C GLY A 139 -17.35 -5.06 7.09
N LYS A 140 -18.63 -4.81 7.39
CA LYS A 140 -19.27 -3.49 7.23
C LYS A 140 -19.18 -2.90 5.83
N CYS A 141 -18.90 -3.73 4.82
CA CYS A 141 -18.67 -3.29 3.45
C CYS A 141 -19.97 -3.08 2.68
N ILE A 142 -19.91 -2.23 1.67
CA ILE A 142 -21.05 -1.92 0.81
C ILE A 142 -20.68 -2.16 -0.65
N GLN A 143 -21.41 -3.03 -1.33
CA GLN A 143 -21.38 -3.13 -2.79
C GLN A 143 -22.64 -2.51 -3.37
N THR A 144 -22.49 -1.64 -4.36
CA THR A 144 -23.61 -1.05 -5.12
C THR A 144 -23.50 -1.45 -6.58
N CYS A 145 -24.56 -2.06 -7.11
CA CYS A 145 -24.61 -2.64 -8.44
C CYS A 145 -25.59 -1.85 -9.30
N GLY A 146 -25.06 -1.25 -10.38
CA GLY A 146 -25.82 -0.54 -11.38
C GLY A 146 -26.70 -1.46 -12.22
N ALA A 147 -27.56 -0.86 -13.05
CA ALA A 147 -28.52 -1.60 -13.85
C ALA A 147 -27.84 -2.62 -14.77
N GLY A 148 -28.37 -3.84 -14.84
CA GLY A 148 -27.81 -4.90 -15.69
C GLY A 148 -26.41 -5.39 -15.29
N ALA A 149 -25.86 -4.96 -14.14
CA ALA A 149 -24.55 -5.41 -13.68
C ALA A 149 -24.62 -6.81 -13.07
N SER A 150 -23.54 -7.57 -13.19
CA SER A 150 -23.35 -8.86 -12.50
C SER A 150 -22.44 -8.64 -11.31
N CYS A 151 -22.94 -8.86 -10.10
CA CYS A 151 -22.25 -8.55 -8.86
C CYS A 151 -22.16 -9.76 -7.95
N ILE A 152 -20.94 -10.13 -7.60
CA ILE A 152 -20.61 -11.14 -6.61
C ILE A 152 -20.02 -10.42 -5.40
N PHE A 153 -20.60 -10.62 -4.22
CA PHE A 153 -20.12 -10.05 -2.97
C PHE A 153 -19.85 -11.15 -1.95
N THR A 154 -18.58 -11.39 -1.65
CA THR A 154 -18.17 -12.28 -0.57
C THR A 154 -17.86 -11.46 0.67
N CYS A 155 -18.66 -11.64 1.72
CA CYS A 155 -18.44 -11.03 3.02
C CYS A 155 -18.63 -12.07 4.14
N PRO A 156 -17.54 -12.72 4.59
CA PRO A 156 -17.62 -13.74 5.63
C PRO A 156 -18.00 -13.17 7.01
N THR A 157 -17.90 -11.85 7.19
CA THR A 157 -18.21 -11.15 8.44
C THR A 157 -19.58 -10.45 8.39
N LYS A 158 -20.03 -9.91 9.52
CA LYS A 158 -21.36 -9.29 9.65
C LYS A 158 -21.40 -7.86 9.07
N ASN A 159 -22.62 -7.35 8.88
CA ASN A 159 -22.92 -5.95 8.52
C ASN A 159 -22.56 -5.51 7.09
N CYS A 160 -22.39 -6.46 6.17
CA CYS A 160 -22.20 -6.15 4.77
C CYS A 160 -23.53 -5.90 4.03
N VAL A 161 -23.55 -4.92 3.14
CA VAL A 161 -24.73 -4.52 2.37
C VAL A 161 -24.46 -4.65 0.88
N GLN A 162 -25.30 -5.39 0.16
CA GLN A 162 -25.33 -5.40 -1.30
C GLN A 162 -26.57 -4.62 -1.74
N ARG A 163 -26.39 -3.62 -2.61
CA ARG A 163 -27.48 -2.84 -3.21
C ARG A 163 -27.53 -3.12 -4.69
N CYS A 164 -28.70 -3.47 -5.19
CA CYS A 164 -28.88 -3.93 -6.55
C CYS A 164 -29.92 -3.05 -7.25
N ALA A 165 -29.51 -2.41 -8.33
CA ALA A 165 -30.42 -1.73 -9.23
C ALA A 165 -31.26 -2.74 -10.02
N SER A 166 -32.28 -2.24 -10.72
CA SER A 166 -33.13 -3.06 -11.58
C SER A 166 -32.31 -3.81 -12.64
N GLY A 167 -32.64 -5.09 -12.83
CA GLY A 167 -31.98 -5.95 -13.80
C GLY A 167 -30.53 -6.36 -13.44
N ALA A 168 -30.00 -5.94 -12.28
CA ALA A 168 -28.71 -6.44 -11.82
C ALA A 168 -28.81 -7.88 -11.29
N SER A 169 -27.82 -8.70 -11.59
CA SER A 169 -27.67 -10.04 -11.00
C SER A 169 -26.77 -9.94 -9.78
N CYS A 170 -27.33 -10.12 -8.60
CA CYS A 170 -26.61 -9.99 -7.34
C CYS A 170 -26.53 -11.29 -6.57
N THR A 171 -25.31 -11.70 -6.27
CA THR A 171 -25.00 -12.84 -5.41
C THR A 171 -24.21 -12.34 -4.21
N LYS A 172 -24.66 -12.66 -3.01
CA LYS A 172 -23.95 -12.38 -1.76
C LYS A 172 -23.70 -13.68 -1.01
N THR A 173 -22.45 -13.89 -0.61
CA THR A 173 -21.97 -15.07 0.12
C THR A 173 -21.28 -14.65 1.40
#